data_AF-A0A9W9PBW2-F1
#
_entry.id   AF-A0A9W9PBW2-F1
#
_cell.length_a   1.000
_cell.length_b   1.000
_cell.length_c   1.000
_cell.angle_alpha   90.00
_cell.angle_beta   90.00
_cell.angle_gamma   90.00
#
_symmetry.space_group_name_H-M   'P 1'
#
loop_
_entity.id
_entity.type
_entity.pdbx_description
1 polymer ?
#
loop_
_entity_poly.entity_id
_entity_poly.type
_entity_poly.pdbx_seq_one_letter_code
_entity_poly.pdbx_strand_id
1 'polypeptide(L)'
;MSANKHSGGLMSQYNIVLPKKQTLDSFGDPVPACDPDQCVWAMKGEDIPVDLSSFWHRRAVVRGIRDSLAFATLPEIVELCSGDDDQAHLFSRARNARLIMSDTIPDMQNPATQPYCIWYPDLASEETYREVARQYPSMRYQVGRACAAACYTDLYKELDLLPDVSIAEESREVDKDAAIYKIIMSAPQRYVVMEDFARSVHLEAPQTPAFLNGDMKPRWALRQRVEPGKNLPETTADDIDIEEDGFIGVQDIKLEDISGREECDKLGPGQSDQLWMPLPPDLPVLEKRLQTQMAAWEGNVDRYSRLMHPRRLRTKIEYNCILRGIYHNTSFARWWAYQLETNPGRAILPGKLLHEGNEQERRQIRTAINARMIMNNDISGIDDDSDSLPWVIWLPVKPSENTLIDLVRKCPSMSHQVAITSIICDYKSIFQCLKPPLHPIISPPNFHDFKQFNFTAPGLQTDLEPRKSLTKHSVSYYDMELGYGDYPGANEFEETPGTYGGGLSNAGMVERYMWLSTETAQMLKDELDIPFPGAEIHFVYEPQDAYPWESSHIKPMEW
;
A
#
# COMPACT_ATOMS: atom_id res chain seq x y z
N MET A 1 21.66 34.81 -44.79
CA MET A 1 22.96 34.44 -44.18
C MET A 1 23.02 35.18 -42.84
N SER A 2 23.19 34.62 -41.65
CA SER A 2 23.55 33.30 -41.12
C SER A 2 23.19 33.36 -39.62
N ALA A 3 22.30 32.50 -39.14
CA ALA A 3 22.53 31.42 -38.15
C ALA A 3 22.80 31.78 -36.67
N ASN A 4 21.88 31.30 -35.82
CA ASN A 4 22.03 30.60 -34.52
C ASN A 4 23.03 31.06 -33.44
N LYS A 5 22.51 31.21 -32.20
CA LYS A 5 22.65 30.18 -31.14
C LYS A 5 21.72 30.41 -29.92
N HIS A 6 21.23 29.29 -29.42
CA HIS A 6 20.39 29.08 -28.23
C HIS A 6 21.07 29.45 -26.91
N SER A 7 20.26 29.90 -25.94
CA SER A 7 20.36 29.49 -24.54
C SER A 7 18.98 29.61 -23.88
N GLY A 8 18.25 28.50 -23.80
CA GLY A 8 17.06 28.39 -22.96
C GLY A 8 17.49 28.07 -21.53
N GLY A 9 17.16 28.97 -20.60
CA GLY A 9 17.23 28.73 -19.16
C GLY A 9 15.80 28.55 -18.63
N LEU A 10 15.44 27.31 -18.29
CA LEU A 10 14.32 27.00 -17.40
C LEU A 10 14.77 27.33 -15.97
N MET A 11 14.19 28.35 -15.35
CA MET A 11 14.10 28.50 -13.90
C MET A 11 13.02 29.53 -13.58
N SER A 12 11.94 29.05 -12.96
CA SER A 12 11.15 29.73 -11.91
C SER A 12 9.68 29.34 -12.00
N GLN A 13 9.28 28.28 -11.27
CA GLN A 13 7.93 28.13 -10.72
C GLN A 13 7.99 27.31 -9.43
N TYR A 14 8.58 27.89 -8.37
CA TYR A 14 8.21 27.53 -7.01
C TYR A 14 7.14 28.55 -6.57
N ASN A 15 5.87 28.21 -6.75
CA ASN A 15 4.79 28.93 -6.08
C ASN A 15 4.88 28.60 -4.58
N ILE A 16 5.52 29.48 -3.82
CA ILE A 16 5.43 29.50 -2.37
C ILE A 16 3.96 29.81 -2.03
N VAL A 17 3.18 28.77 -1.73
CA VAL A 17 1.84 28.94 -1.18
C VAL A 17 2.01 29.44 0.25
N LEU A 18 1.81 30.73 0.47
CA LEU A 18 1.71 31.30 1.80
C LEU A 18 0.55 30.61 2.55
N PRO A 19 0.69 30.29 3.84
CA PRO A 19 -0.40 29.69 4.62
C PRO A 19 -1.61 30.63 4.59
N LYS A 20 -2.77 30.10 4.19
CA LYS A 20 -4.05 30.84 4.22
C LYS A 20 -4.26 31.36 5.64
N LYS A 21 -4.55 32.67 5.78
CA LYS A 21 -4.93 33.29 7.05
C LYS A 21 -6.08 32.50 7.68
N GLN A 22 -5.92 32.14 8.95
CA GLN A 22 -6.96 31.48 9.75
C GLN A 22 -8.15 32.43 9.89
N THR A 23 -9.33 31.98 9.48
CA THR A 23 -10.57 32.76 9.54
C THR A 23 -10.96 32.95 11.03
N LEU A 24 -11.23 34.19 11.42
CA LEU A 24 -11.68 34.54 12.78
C LEU A 24 -13.18 34.78 12.75
N ASP A 25 -13.89 34.39 13.80
CA ASP A 25 -15.31 34.67 13.95
C ASP A 25 -15.59 36.14 14.35
N SER A 26 -16.86 36.50 14.55
CA SER A 26 -17.26 37.85 14.97
C SER A 26 -16.74 38.28 16.35
N PHE A 27 -16.17 37.36 17.12
CA PHE A 27 -15.60 37.57 18.45
C PHE A 27 -14.07 37.57 18.45
N GLY A 28 -13.43 37.27 17.31
CA GLY A 28 -11.98 37.23 17.16
C GLY A 28 -11.37 35.88 17.55
N ASP A 29 -12.18 34.84 17.74
CA ASP A 29 -11.72 33.48 18.00
C ASP A 29 -11.46 32.74 16.68
N PRO A 30 -10.48 31.80 16.63
CA PRO A 30 -10.27 30.96 15.46
C PRO A 30 -11.55 30.16 15.20
N VAL A 31 -12.13 30.31 14.01
CA VAL A 31 -13.28 29.48 13.62
C VAL A 31 -12.84 28.02 13.72
N PRO A 32 -13.54 27.17 14.51
CA PRO A 32 -13.23 25.74 14.57
C PRO A 32 -13.21 25.17 13.16
N ALA A 33 -12.24 24.29 12.84
CA ALA A 33 -12.20 23.63 11.52
C ALA A 33 -13.49 22.86 11.19
N CYS A 34 -14.30 22.58 12.21
CA CYS A 34 -15.60 21.93 12.15
C CYS A 34 -16.47 22.51 13.28
N ASP A 35 -17.66 23.05 12.97
CA ASP A 35 -18.74 23.19 13.95
C ASP A 35 -19.55 21.89 13.91
N PRO A 36 -19.46 21.02 14.95
CA PRO A 36 -20.12 19.73 14.94
C PRO A 36 -21.64 19.83 14.85
N ASP A 37 -22.24 20.87 15.42
CA ASP A 37 -23.70 21.02 15.44
C ASP A 37 -24.22 21.37 14.04
N GLN A 38 -23.55 22.30 13.35
CA GLN A 38 -23.85 22.62 11.95
C GLN A 38 -23.66 21.41 11.03
N CYS A 39 -22.62 20.59 11.26
CA CYS A 39 -22.45 19.34 10.53
C CYS A 39 -23.63 18.39 10.76
N VAL A 40 -24.09 18.24 12.01
CA VAL A 40 -25.20 17.35 12.35
C VAL A 40 -26.51 17.82 11.72
N TRP A 41 -26.82 19.13 11.76
CA TRP A 41 -28.01 19.68 11.11
C TRP A 41 -27.97 19.46 9.59
N ALA A 42 -26.82 19.71 8.96
CA ALA A 42 -26.64 19.47 7.53
C ALA A 42 -26.82 18.01 7.14
N MET A 43 -26.21 17.08 7.89
CA MET A 43 -26.35 15.64 7.64
C MET A 43 -27.80 15.15 7.76
N LYS A 44 -28.58 15.73 8.68
CA LYS A 44 -30.01 15.43 8.84
C LYS A 44 -30.90 16.11 7.79
N GLY A 45 -30.33 17.01 6.99
CA GLY A 45 -31.07 17.83 6.04
C GLY A 45 -31.96 18.89 6.72
N GLU A 46 -31.57 19.36 7.90
CA GLU A 46 -32.31 20.36 8.69
C GLU A 46 -31.89 21.79 8.35
N ASP A 47 -30.59 22.03 8.11
CA ASP A 47 -30.05 23.37 7.81
C ASP A 47 -28.74 23.31 7.00
N ILE A 48 -28.35 24.41 6.36
CA ILE A 48 -27.09 24.54 5.61
C ILE A 48 -26.06 25.26 6.49
N PRO A 49 -24.82 24.76 6.64
CA PRO A 49 -23.78 25.44 7.40
C PRO A 49 -23.45 26.83 6.84
N VAL A 50 -23.15 27.78 7.73
CA VAL A 50 -22.87 29.18 7.38
C VAL A 50 -21.61 29.32 6.53
N ASP A 51 -20.60 28.49 6.80
CA ASP A 51 -19.31 28.51 6.09
C ASP A 51 -19.04 27.20 5.34
N LEU A 52 -19.24 27.22 4.02
CA LEU A 52 -18.93 26.10 3.14
C LEU A 52 -17.45 26.06 2.69
N SER A 53 -16.58 26.94 3.20
CA SER A 53 -15.13 26.85 2.99
C SER A 53 -14.49 25.72 3.81
N SER A 54 -15.13 25.28 4.89
CA SER A 54 -14.72 24.10 5.66
C SER A 54 -14.91 22.81 4.86
N PHE A 55 -13.91 21.92 4.94
CA PHE A 55 -13.98 20.57 4.39
C PHE A 55 -15.16 19.78 4.97
N TRP A 56 -15.34 19.82 6.29
CA TRP A 56 -16.36 19.02 6.99
C TRP A 56 -17.78 19.51 6.70
N HIS A 57 -17.99 20.82 6.64
CA HIS A 57 -19.30 21.38 6.28
C HIS A 57 -19.74 20.97 4.88
N ARG A 58 -18.85 21.00 3.87
CA ARG A 58 -19.18 20.54 2.51
C ARG A 58 -19.58 19.07 2.49
N ARG A 59 -18.83 18.22 3.19
CA ARG A 59 -19.12 16.78 3.28
C ARG A 59 -20.44 16.50 4.00
N ALA A 60 -20.74 17.23 5.07
CA ALA A 60 -22.00 17.14 5.79
C ALA A 60 -23.21 17.54 4.91
N VAL A 61 -23.08 18.57 4.08
CA VAL A 61 -24.11 18.96 3.11
C VAL A 61 -24.29 17.88 2.04
N VAL A 62 -23.19 17.35 1.47
CA VAL A 62 -23.26 16.23 0.51
C VAL A 62 -24.01 15.05 1.12
N ARG A 63 -23.71 14.68 2.38
CA ARG A 63 -24.42 13.62 3.11
C ARG A 63 -25.92 13.90 3.20
N GLY A 64 -26.30 15.10 3.65
CA GLY A 64 -27.71 15.50 3.77
C GLY A 64 -28.45 15.45 2.44
N ILE A 65 -27.82 15.91 1.35
CA ILE A 65 -28.37 15.86 -0.01
C ILE A 65 -28.63 14.41 -0.44
N ARG A 66 -27.69 13.50 -0.18
CA ARG A 66 -27.82 12.08 -0.56
C ARG A 66 -28.91 11.35 0.24
N ASP A 67 -29.08 11.69 1.52
CA ASP A 67 -30.01 11.02 2.41
C ASP A 67 -31.44 11.59 2.34
N SER A 68 -31.63 12.86 2.00
CA SER A 68 -32.94 13.52 2.00
C SER A 68 -33.27 14.18 0.66
N LEU A 69 -34.28 13.63 -0.05
CA LEU A 69 -34.80 14.25 -1.27
C LEU A 69 -35.34 15.66 -1.01
N ALA A 70 -36.04 15.87 0.12
CA ALA A 70 -36.59 17.17 0.49
C ALA A 70 -35.47 18.21 0.60
N PHE A 71 -34.37 17.86 1.26
CA PHE A 71 -33.18 18.71 1.38
C PHE A 71 -32.53 18.97 0.02
N ALA A 72 -32.36 17.94 -0.81
CA ALA A 72 -31.81 18.06 -2.17
C ALA A 72 -32.64 18.96 -3.11
N THR A 73 -33.93 19.17 -2.80
CA THR A 73 -34.84 20.03 -3.57
C THR A 73 -35.00 21.45 -3.00
N LEU A 74 -34.34 21.77 -1.88
CA LEU A 74 -34.39 23.12 -1.32
C LEU A 74 -33.87 24.16 -2.31
N PRO A 75 -34.51 25.34 -2.44
CA PRO A 75 -34.06 26.41 -3.33
C PRO A 75 -32.59 26.79 -3.10
N GLU A 76 -32.15 26.81 -1.85
CA GLU A 76 -30.79 27.14 -1.44
C GLU A 76 -29.79 26.09 -1.96
N ILE A 77 -30.12 24.79 -1.92
CA ILE A 77 -29.29 23.73 -2.49
C ILE A 77 -29.26 23.82 -4.02
N VAL A 78 -30.38 24.13 -4.67
CA VAL A 78 -30.44 24.33 -6.12
C VAL A 78 -29.56 25.50 -6.55
N GLU A 79 -29.56 26.59 -5.77
CA GLU A 79 -28.68 27.74 -5.99
C GLU A 79 -27.20 27.34 -5.84
N LEU A 80 -26.84 26.58 -4.79
CA LEU A 80 -25.48 26.05 -4.61
C LEU A 80 -25.01 25.17 -5.78
N CYS A 81 -25.93 24.44 -6.43
CA CYS A 81 -25.62 23.61 -7.60
C CYS A 81 -25.51 24.41 -8.91
N SER A 82 -25.90 25.70 -8.93
CA SER A 82 -25.96 26.49 -10.17
C SER A 82 -24.61 27.12 -10.57
N GLY A 83 -23.59 27.03 -9.72
CA GLY A 83 -22.24 27.51 -10.02
C GLY A 83 -21.49 26.60 -11.00
N ASP A 84 -20.34 27.08 -11.49
CA ASP A 84 -19.46 26.35 -12.42
C ASP A 84 -18.06 26.10 -11.85
N ASP A 85 -17.94 26.05 -10.53
CA ASP A 85 -16.70 25.70 -9.83
C ASP A 85 -16.76 24.26 -9.29
N ASP A 86 -15.60 23.74 -8.86
CA ASP A 86 -15.46 22.37 -8.33
C ASP A 86 -16.41 22.07 -7.16
N GLN A 87 -16.74 23.08 -6.34
CA GLN A 87 -17.62 22.94 -5.19
C GLN A 87 -19.08 22.86 -5.64
N ALA A 88 -19.50 23.69 -6.58
CA ALA A 88 -20.83 23.60 -7.18
C ALA A 88 -21.02 22.25 -7.92
N HIS A 89 -19.98 21.76 -8.62
CA HIS A 89 -20.02 20.44 -9.26
C HIS A 89 -20.12 19.31 -8.24
N LEU A 90 -19.45 19.42 -7.08
CA LEU A 90 -19.58 18.46 -5.98
C LEU A 90 -21.03 18.34 -5.49
N PHE A 91 -21.68 19.46 -5.19
CA PHE A 91 -23.09 19.45 -4.75
C PHE A 91 -24.02 18.98 -5.86
N SER A 92 -23.75 19.35 -7.11
CA SER A 92 -24.50 18.91 -8.27
C SER A 92 -24.46 17.40 -8.44
N ARG A 93 -23.28 16.76 -8.32
CA ARG A 93 -23.17 15.30 -8.36
C ARG A 93 -23.98 14.64 -7.24
N ALA A 94 -23.86 15.12 -6.01
CA ALA A 94 -24.64 14.60 -4.88
C ALA A 94 -26.15 14.70 -5.12
N ARG A 95 -26.62 15.86 -5.60
CA ARG A 95 -28.02 16.11 -5.90
C ARG A 95 -28.52 15.26 -7.06
N ASN A 96 -27.75 15.17 -8.14
CA ASN A 96 -28.10 14.37 -9.30
C ASN A 96 -28.21 12.88 -8.94
N ALA A 97 -27.31 12.37 -8.08
CA ALA A 97 -27.41 11.02 -7.57
C ALA A 97 -28.72 10.81 -6.78
N ARG A 98 -29.06 11.73 -5.88
CA ARG A 98 -30.31 11.66 -5.09
C ARG A 98 -31.56 11.67 -5.96
N LEU A 99 -31.59 12.51 -7.00
CA LEU A 99 -32.70 12.58 -7.94
C LEU A 99 -32.86 11.25 -8.70
N ILE A 100 -31.78 10.68 -9.23
CA ILE A 100 -31.80 9.38 -9.91
C ILE A 100 -32.33 8.29 -8.97
N MET A 101 -31.79 8.23 -7.73
CA MET A 101 -32.25 7.30 -6.69
C MET A 101 -33.69 7.51 -6.23
N SER A 102 -34.32 8.62 -6.67
CA SER A 102 -35.74 8.93 -6.42
C SER A 102 -36.56 8.88 -7.73
N ASP A 103 -36.10 8.09 -8.72
CA ASP A 103 -36.74 7.90 -10.02
C ASP A 103 -36.95 9.19 -10.84
N THR A 104 -36.11 10.20 -10.62
CA THR A 104 -36.12 11.47 -11.36
C THR A 104 -34.80 11.66 -12.09
N ILE A 105 -34.85 11.83 -13.41
CA ILE A 105 -33.64 12.01 -14.22
C ILE A 105 -33.30 13.50 -14.31
N PRO A 106 -32.20 13.96 -13.69
CA PRO A 106 -31.76 15.34 -13.78
C PRO A 106 -31.14 15.67 -15.14
N ASP A 107 -30.99 16.96 -15.43
CA ASP A 107 -30.16 17.42 -16.55
C ASP A 107 -28.67 17.37 -16.16
N MET A 108 -27.90 16.58 -16.91
CA MET A 108 -26.47 16.31 -16.67
C MET A 108 -25.64 16.49 -17.95
N GLN A 109 -25.97 17.51 -18.76
CA GLN A 109 -25.18 17.81 -19.98
C GLN A 109 -23.70 18.04 -19.67
N ASN A 110 -23.38 18.64 -18.52
CA ASN A 110 -21.99 18.79 -18.06
C ASN A 110 -21.50 17.46 -17.44
N PRO A 111 -20.49 16.78 -18.02
CA PRO A 111 -19.97 15.54 -17.44
C PRO A 111 -19.44 15.70 -16.01
N ALA A 112 -18.99 16.89 -15.60
CA ALA A 112 -18.49 17.15 -14.26
C ALA A 112 -19.59 17.05 -13.17
N THR A 113 -20.86 17.10 -13.56
CA THR A 113 -22.02 16.95 -12.67
C THR A 113 -22.62 15.53 -12.71
N GLN A 114 -22.05 14.62 -13.49
CA GLN A 114 -22.47 13.22 -13.53
C GLN A 114 -21.96 12.47 -12.27
N PRO A 115 -22.85 11.92 -11.43
CA PRO A 115 -22.46 11.20 -10.24
C PRO A 115 -21.83 9.84 -10.53
N TYR A 116 -20.81 9.47 -9.75
CA TYR A 116 -20.19 8.15 -9.82
C TYR A 116 -21.02 7.06 -9.11
N CYS A 117 -21.54 7.35 -7.92
CA CYS A 117 -22.39 6.42 -7.15
C CYS A 117 -23.87 6.85 -7.18
N ILE A 118 -24.70 6.09 -7.93
CA ILE A 118 -26.14 6.35 -8.17
C ILE A 118 -27.08 5.28 -7.58
N TRP A 119 -26.54 4.42 -6.73
CA TRP A 119 -27.26 3.25 -6.21
C TRP A 119 -27.30 3.22 -4.68
N TYR A 120 -26.76 4.19 -3.96
CA TYR A 120 -26.75 4.20 -2.49
C TYR A 120 -27.02 5.62 -1.96
N PRO A 121 -27.89 5.82 -0.94
CA PRO A 121 -28.45 4.81 -0.03
C PRO A 121 -29.60 3.97 -0.62
N ASP A 122 -30.29 4.49 -1.62
CA ASP A 122 -31.48 3.87 -2.22
C ASP A 122 -31.20 3.41 -3.67
N LEU A 123 -32.00 2.46 -4.15
CA LEU A 123 -31.98 2.02 -5.54
C LEU A 123 -33.08 2.74 -6.33
N ALA A 124 -32.75 3.19 -7.53
CA ALA A 124 -33.76 3.59 -8.51
C ALA A 124 -34.42 2.35 -9.14
N SER A 125 -35.56 2.53 -9.78
CA SER A 125 -36.19 1.49 -10.58
C SER A 125 -35.32 1.11 -11.80
N GLU A 126 -35.50 -0.11 -12.28
CA GLU A 126 -34.83 -0.60 -13.49
C GLU A 126 -35.11 0.31 -14.70
N GLU A 127 -36.32 0.84 -14.83
CA GLU A 127 -36.69 1.73 -15.94
C GLU A 127 -35.96 3.08 -15.86
N THR A 128 -35.82 3.66 -14.67
CA THR A 128 -35.03 4.88 -14.49
C THR A 128 -33.58 4.65 -14.91
N TYR A 129 -32.98 3.53 -14.51
CA TYR A 129 -31.62 3.21 -14.89
C TYR A 129 -31.46 2.97 -16.40
N ARG A 130 -32.42 2.29 -17.03
CA ARG A 130 -32.48 2.13 -18.50
C ARG A 130 -32.48 3.48 -19.20
N GLU A 131 -33.29 4.41 -18.68
CA GLU A 131 -33.43 5.74 -19.27
C GLU A 131 -32.22 6.63 -19.01
N VAL A 132 -31.55 6.51 -17.85
CA VAL A 132 -30.24 7.15 -17.59
C VAL A 132 -29.19 6.66 -18.59
N ALA A 133 -29.08 5.34 -18.80
CA ALA A 133 -28.14 4.78 -19.77
C ALA A 133 -28.44 5.21 -21.22
N ARG A 134 -29.72 5.42 -21.55
CA ARG A 134 -30.17 5.92 -22.86
C ARG A 134 -29.83 7.39 -23.07
N GLN A 135 -30.11 8.25 -22.09
CA GLN A 135 -29.89 9.70 -22.18
C GLN A 135 -28.41 10.08 -21.99
N TYR A 136 -27.70 9.35 -21.14
CA TYR A 136 -26.29 9.60 -20.81
C TYR A 136 -25.45 8.34 -21.03
N PRO A 137 -25.05 8.04 -22.29
CA PRO A 137 -24.22 6.88 -22.62
C PRO A 137 -22.90 6.77 -21.86
N SER A 138 -22.34 7.89 -21.37
CA SER A 138 -21.14 7.93 -20.54
C SER A 138 -21.33 7.28 -19.17
N MET A 139 -22.57 7.16 -18.69
CA MET A 139 -22.90 6.64 -17.35
C MET A 139 -23.28 5.15 -17.34
N ARG A 140 -23.15 4.42 -18.46
CA ARG A 140 -23.59 3.02 -18.56
C ARG A 140 -22.91 2.09 -17.55
N TYR A 141 -21.66 2.36 -17.15
CA TYR A 141 -20.96 1.55 -16.16
C TYR A 141 -21.47 1.78 -14.74
N GLN A 142 -21.79 3.03 -14.40
CA GLN A 142 -22.45 3.39 -13.15
C GLN A 142 -23.82 2.71 -13.06
N VAL A 143 -24.57 2.71 -14.17
CA VAL A 143 -25.82 1.95 -14.30
C VAL A 143 -25.58 0.45 -14.18
N GLY A 144 -24.53 -0.09 -14.80
CA GLY A 144 -24.17 -1.51 -14.70
C GLY A 144 -23.86 -1.94 -13.27
N ARG A 145 -23.14 -1.13 -12.50
CA ARG A 145 -22.90 -1.39 -11.08
C ARG A 145 -24.16 -1.23 -10.23
N ALA A 146 -25.04 -0.28 -10.56
CA ALA A 146 -26.36 -0.20 -9.95
C ALA A 146 -27.20 -1.46 -10.20
N CYS A 147 -27.15 -2.01 -11.43
CA CYS A 147 -27.80 -3.28 -11.77
C CYS A 147 -27.25 -4.45 -10.95
N ALA A 148 -25.94 -4.51 -10.74
CA ALA A 148 -25.31 -5.50 -9.86
C ALA A 148 -25.80 -5.37 -8.40
N ALA A 149 -25.90 -4.15 -7.88
CA ALA A 149 -26.42 -3.88 -6.54
C ALA A 149 -27.94 -4.18 -6.38
N ALA A 150 -28.71 -4.08 -7.47
CA ALA A 150 -30.17 -4.26 -7.50
C ALA A 150 -30.64 -5.62 -8.04
N CYS A 151 -29.72 -6.47 -8.51
CA CYS A 151 -30.01 -7.71 -9.24
C CYS A 151 -30.79 -7.53 -10.56
N TYR A 152 -30.71 -6.37 -11.22
CA TYR A 152 -31.34 -6.09 -12.53
C TYR A 152 -30.58 -6.74 -13.69
N THR A 153 -30.70 -8.06 -13.78
CA THR A 153 -29.91 -8.89 -14.71
C THR A 153 -30.25 -8.63 -16.17
N ASP A 154 -31.52 -8.35 -16.49
CA ASP A 154 -31.95 -8.14 -17.87
C ASP A 154 -31.46 -6.79 -18.40
N LEU A 155 -31.65 -5.71 -17.64
CA LEU A 155 -31.00 -4.43 -17.96
C LEU A 155 -29.48 -4.55 -18.07
N TYR A 156 -28.80 -5.25 -17.16
CA TYR A 156 -27.35 -5.44 -17.26
C TYR A 156 -26.92 -6.02 -18.62
N LYS A 157 -27.67 -7.00 -19.15
CA LYS A 157 -27.40 -7.58 -20.48
C LYS A 157 -27.66 -6.59 -21.60
N GLU A 158 -28.68 -5.73 -21.47
CA GLU A 158 -29.00 -4.68 -22.46
C GLU A 158 -27.88 -3.64 -22.60
N LEU A 159 -27.12 -3.38 -21.52
CA LEU A 159 -26.05 -2.36 -21.51
C LEU A 159 -24.82 -2.73 -22.35
N ASP A 160 -24.63 -4.03 -22.65
CA ASP A 160 -23.50 -4.57 -23.43
C ASP A 160 -22.13 -4.06 -22.94
N LEU A 161 -21.90 -4.18 -21.63
CA LEU A 161 -20.67 -3.73 -20.98
C LEU A 161 -19.53 -4.75 -21.15
N LEU A 162 -18.30 -4.26 -21.17
CA LEU A 162 -17.15 -5.13 -20.94
C LEU A 162 -17.27 -5.81 -19.56
N PRO A 163 -16.86 -7.09 -19.41
CA PRO A 163 -16.88 -7.83 -18.14
C PRO A 163 -15.97 -7.18 -17.08
N ASP A 164 -16.49 -6.19 -16.37
CA ASP A 164 -15.78 -5.39 -15.37
C ASP A 164 -15.73 -6.08 -14.01
N VAL A 165 -14.53 -6.13 -13.39
CA VAL A 165 -14.33 -6.81 -12.10
C VAL A 165 -15.02 -6.11 -10.94
N SER A 166 -15.13 -4.77 -10.92
CA SER A 166 -15.82 -4.05 -9.85
C SER A 166 -17.32 -4.33 -9.88
N ILE A 167 -17.92 -4.48 -11.05
CA ILE A 167 -19.33 -4.91 -11.17
C ILE A 167 -19.51 -6.35 -10.69
N ALA A 168 -18.59 -7.25 -11.03
CA ALA A 168 -18.62 -8.64 -10.55
C ALA A 168 -18.56 -8.71 -9.02
N GLU A 169 -17.66 -7.94 -8.41
CA GLU A 169 -17.54 -7.89 -6.96
C GLU A 169 -18.80 -7.34 -6.30
N GLU A 170 -19.41 -6.27 -6.85
CA GLU A 170 -20.67 -5.72 -6.32
C GLU A 170 -21.77 -6.78 -6.35
N SER A 171 -21.89 -7.50 -7.48
CA SER A 171 -22.89 -8.55 -7.65
C SER A 171 -22.67 -9.72 -6.68
N ARG A 172 -21.41 -10.11 -6.43
CA ARG A 172 -21.06 -11.20 -5.50
C ARG A 172 -21.42 -10.87 -4.06
N GLU A 173 -21.30 -9.60 -3.68
CA GLU A 173 -21.60 -9.13 -2.31
C GLU A 173 -23.10 -9.07 -2.01
N VAL A 174 -23.95 -8.99 -3.04
CA VAL A 174 -25.40 -9.15 -2.89
C VAL A 174 -25.76 -10.62 -2.72
N ASP A 175 -25.28 -11.46 -3.64
CA ASP A 175 -25.48 -12.91 -3.61
C ASP A 175 -24.31 -13.61 -4.33
N LYS A 176 -23.70 -14.61 -3.67
CA LYS A 176 -22.62 -15.41 -4.26
C LYS A 176 -23.07 -16.14 -5.53
N ASP A 177 -24.37 -16.40 -5.65
CA ASP A 177 -25.00 -17.05 -6.78
C ASP A 177 -25.63 -16.08 -7.80
N ALA A 178 -25.39 -14.78 -7.65
CA ALA A 178 -25.95 -13.75 -8.52
C ALA A 178 -25.64 -13.99 -10.00
N ALA A 179 -26.65 -13.76 -10.85
CA ALA A 179 -26.55 -14.01 -12.28
C ALA A 179 -25.52 -13.10 -12.98
N ILE A 180 -25.46 -11.81 -12.61
CA ILE A 180 -24.49 -10.85 -13.16
C ILE A 180 -23.05 -11.29 -12.83
N TYR A 181 -22.78 -11.67 -11.59
CA TYR A 181 -21.49 -12.26 -11.19
C TYR A 181 -21.13 -13.46 -12.07
N LYS A 182 -22.03 -14.42 -12.26
CA LYS A 182 -21.80 -15.60 -13.11
C LYS A 182 -21.54 -15.23 -14.58
N ILE A 183 -22.26 -14.23 -15.12
CA ILE A 183 -22.05 -13.72 -16.48
C ILE A 183 -20.62 -13.18 -16.62
N ILE A 184 -20.18 -12.32 -15.70
CA ILE A 184 -18.83 -11.71 -15.78
C ILE A 184 -17.74 -12.75 -15.55
N MET A 185 -17.91 -13.63 -14.56
CA MET A 185 -16.90 -14.64 -14.21
C MET A 185 -16.76 -15.77 -15.24
N SER A 186 -17.78 -15.98 -16.08
CA SER A 186 -17.70 -16.91 -17.20
C SER A 186 -17.13 -16.30 -18.48
N ALA A 187 -16.87 -14.99 -18.49
CA ALA A 187 -16.26 -14.33 -19.63
C ALA A 187 -14.80 -14.80 -19.82
N PRO A 188 -14.36 -14.99 -21.08
CA PRO A 188 -12.98 -15.41 -21.36
C PRO A 188 -11.96 -14.36 -20.94
N GLN A 189 -12.37 -13.09 -20.90
CA GLN A 189 -11.53 -11.95 -20.55
C GLN A 189 -12.30 -10.97 -19.69
N ARG A 190 -11.68 -10.52 -18.60
CA ARG A 190 -12.20 -9.53 -17.66
C ARG A 190 -11.33 -8.27 -17.66
N TYR A 191 -11.93 -7.16 -17.23
CA TYR A 191 -11.36 -5.82 -17.35
C TYR A 191 -11.48 -5.03 -16.04
N VAL A 192 -10.56 -4.09 -15.83
CA VAL A 192 -10.75 -2.96 -14.90
C VAL A 192 -11.14 -1.76 -15.74
N VAL A 193 -12.44 -1.44 -15.73
CA VAL A 193 -13.01 -0.26 -16.40
C VAL A 193 -13.37 0.81 -15.38
N MET A 194 -13.99 0.42 -14.27
CA MET A 194 -14.31 1.32 -13.17
C MET A 194 -13.13 1.46 -12.20
N GLU A 195 -12.71 2.69 -11.90
CA GLU A 195 -11.68 2.98 -10.90
C GLU A 195 -12.27 3.80 -9.74
N ASP A 196 -12.57 3.10 -8.66
CA ASP A 196 -13.23 3.62 -7.46
C ASP A 196 -12.46 4.72 -6.75
N PHE A 197 -11.13 4.62 -6.74
CA PHE A 197 -10.27 5.62 -6.11
C PHE A 197 -10.24 6.96 -6.86
N ALA A 198 -10.39 6.93 -8.19
CA ALA A 198 -10.42 8.14 -9.01
C ALA A 198 -11.85 8.58 -9.33
N ARG A 199 -12.85 7.73 -9.06
CA ARG A 199 -14.26 7.91 -9.47
C ARG A 199 -14.38 8.11 -10.98
N SER A 200 -13.66 7.27 -11.73
CA SER A 200 -13.53 7.39 -13.19
C SER A 200 -13.83 6.07 -13.91
N VAL A 201 -14.12 6.17 -15.21
CA VAL A 201 -14.41 5.05 -16.10
C VAL A 201 -13.46 5.11 -17.30
N HIS A 202 -12.69 4.03 -17.52
CA HIS A 202 -11.61 3.98 -18.50
C HIS A 202 -11.98 3.08 -19.71
N LEU A 203 -12.54 3.66 -20.78
CA LEU A 203 -13.02 2.89 -21.94
C LEU A 203 -12.00 2.73 -23.08
N GLU A 204 -11.02 3.64 -23.19
CA GLU A 204 -10.09 3.65 -24.34
C GLU A 204 -9.02 2.56 -24.23
N ALA A 205 -8.52 2.31 -23.03
CA ALA A 205 -7.48 1.33 -22.75
C ALA A 205 -7.68 0.68 -21.37
N PRO A 206 -8.79 -0.08 -21.17
CA PRO A 206 -9.05 -0.73 -19.89
C PRO A 206 -7.99 -1.81 -19.60
N GLN A 207 -7.60 -1.92 -18.33
CA GLN A 207 -6.59 -2.91 -17.91
C GLN A 207 -7.14 -4.33 -18.08
N THR A 208 -6.32 -5.21 -18.66
CA THR A 208 -6.66 -6.62 -18.90
C THR A 208 -5.39 -7.49 -19.03
N PRO A 209 -5.36 -8.76 -18.58
CA PRO A 209 -6.41 -9.45 -17.84
C PRO A 209 -6.59 -8.92 -16.42
N ALA A 210 -7.85 -8.78 -16.01
CA ALA A 210 -8.22 -8.37 -14.65
C ALA A 210 -8.73 -9.56 -13.84
N PHE A 211 -8.50 -9.51 -12.53
CA PHE A 211 -8.94 -10.50 -11.56
C PHE A 211 -9.65 -9.79 -10.40
N LEU A 212 -10.48 -10.53 -9.67
CA LEU A 212 -11.10 -10.02 -8.46
C LEU A 212 -9.98 -9.68 -7.45
N ASN A 213 -9.99 -8.46 -6.95
CA ASN A 213 -8.98 -7.96 -6.04
C ASN A 213 -9.57 -7.21 -4.85
N GLY A 214 -10.86 -6.88 -4.75
CA GLY A 214 -11.36 -6.13 -3.60
C GLY A 214 -10.84 -4.70 -3.51
N ASP A 215 -10.40 -4.11 -4.62
CA ASP A 215 -10.03 -2.69 -4.74
C ASP A 215 -11.24 -1.84 -5.18
N MET A 216 -12.43 -2.19 -4.67
CA MET A 216 -13.70 -1.49 -4.81
C MET A 216 -14.40 -1.48 -3.44
N LYS A 217 -15.36 -0.56 -3.22
CA LYS A 217 -16.18 -0.56 -1.99
C LYS A 217 -17.60 -1.06 -2.29
N PRO A 218 -18.00 -2.23 -1.80
CA PRO A 218 -19.34 -2.75 -2.09
C PRO A 218 -20.41 -1.97 -1.33
N ARG A 219 -21.65 -2.03 -1.81
CA ARG A 219 -22.80 -1.29 -1.24
C ARG A 219 -22.93 -1.42 0.28
N TRP A 220 -22.75 -2.62 0.83
CA TRP A 220 -22.90 -2.81 2.28
C TRP A 220 -21.82 -2.07 3.08
N ALA A 221 -20.59 -1.98 2.55
CA ALA A 221 -19.47 -1.31 3.19
C ALA A 221 -19.62 0.22 3.15
N LEU A 222 -20.45 0.75 2.24
CA LEU A 222 -20.85 2.17 2.21
C LEU A 222 -21.67 2.59 3.42
N ARG A 223 -22.05 1.70 4.35
CA ARG A 223 -22.71 2.07 5.62
C ARG A 223 -21.75 2.59 6.68
N GLN A 224 -20.44 2.44 6.50
CA GLN A 224 -19.43 2.85 7.47
C GLN A 224 -19.47 4.37 7.67
N ARG A 225 -19.52 4.83 8.92
CA ARG A 225 -19.64 6.25 9.27
C ARG A 225 -18.65 6.66 10.34
N VAL A 226 -18.26 7.93 10.33
CA VAL A 226 -17.42 8.55 11.37
C VAL A 226 -17.94 9.95 11.71
N GLU A 227 -17.88 10.30 12.99
CA GLU A 227 -18.30 11.61 13.49
C GLU A 227 -17.43 12.76 12.96
N PRO A 228 -18.02 13.97 12.80
CA PRO A 228 -17.28 15.16 12.35
C PRO A 228 -16.10 15.50 13.26
N GLY A 229 -15.00 16.00 12.69
CA GLY A 229 -13.86 16.52 13.45
C GLY A 229 -12.97 15.45 14.09
N LYS A 230 -13.37 14.17 14.11
CA LYS A 230 -12.42 13.08 14.22
C LYS A 230 -11.62 13.07 12.92
N ASN A 231 -10.36 13.50 12.98
CA ASN A 231 -9.37 13.16 11.94
C ASN A 231 -9.55 11.67 11.73
N LEU A 232 -10.05 11.26 10.57
CA LEU A 232 -10.26 9.85 10.27
C LEU A 232 -8.92 9.17 10.56
N PRO A 233 -8.76 8.34 11.61
CA PRO A 233 -7.47 7.68 11.83
C PRO A 233 -7.27 6.59 10.77
N GLU A 234 -8.33 6.26 10.02
CA GLU A 234 -8.36 5.11 9.11
C GLU A 234 -9.02 5.38 7.75
N THR A 235 -9.77 6.47 7.54
CA THR A 235 -10.52 6.68 6.28
C THR A 235 -10.37 8.06 5.65
N THR A 236 -9.15 8.58 5.47
CA THR A 236 -8.98 9.83 4.67
C THR A 236 -9.40 9.64 3.22
N ALA A 237 -9.51 10.74 2.46
CA ALA A 237 -9.95 10.84 1.05
C ALA A 237 -9.24 9.92 0.02
N ASP A 238 -8.35 9.03 0.47
CA ASP A 238 -7.69 7.96 -0.28
C ASP A 238 -8.35 6.58 -0.07
N ASP A 239 -9.33 6.49 0.82
CA ASP A 239 -10.34 5.43 0.79
C ASP A 239 -11.31 5.67 -0.35
N ILE A 240 -11.98 4.61 -0.75
CA ILE A 240 -12.98 4.61 -1.82
C ILE A 240 -14.23 5.40 -1.36
N ASP A 241 -14.16 6.73 -1.44
CA ASP A 241 -15.22 7.70 -1.14
C ASP A 241 -16.02 8.01 -2.41
N ILE A 242 -16.75 6.99 -2.88
CA ILE A 242 -17.56 7.08 -4.09
C ILE A 242 -18.85 7.90 -3.89
N GLU A 243 -19.22 8.16 -2.63
CA GLU A 243 -20.36 9.01 -2.25
C GLU A 243 -19.99 10.50 -2.19
N GLU A 244 -18.70 10.80 -2.01
CA GLU A 244 -18.14 12.14 -1.85
C GLU A 244 -18.56 12.84 -0.55
N ASP A 245 -18.93 12.08 0.48
CA ASP A 245 -19.32 12.57 1.80
C ASP A 245 -18.22 12.35 2.86
N GLY A 246 -17.08 11.79 2.47
CA GLY A 246 -15.97 11.51 3.38
C GLY A 246 -16.32 10.56 4.52
N PHE A 247 -17.38 9.74 4.36
CA PHE A 247 -17.93 8.82 5.35
C PHE A 247 -18.47 9.51 6.61
N ILE A 248 -18.80 10.81 6.53
CA ILE A 248 -19.30 11.54 7.69
C ILE A 248 -20.68 11.01 8.13
N GLY A 249 -20.87 10.84 9.43
CA GLY A 249 -22.16 10.47 10.01
C GLY A 249 -22.37 11.06 11.39
N VAL A 250 -23.62 11.05 11.84
CA VAL A 250 -24.00 11.53 13.19
C VAL A 250 -23.43 10.63 14.28
N GLN A 251 -23.11 9.37 13.96
CA GLN A 251 -22.53 8.39 14.87
C GLN A 251 -21.46 7.59 14.13
N ASP A 252 -20.45 7.14 14.87
CA ASP A 252 -19.46 6.19 14.35
C ASP A 252 -20.14 4.83 14.10
N ILE A 253 -20.01 4.32 12.88
CA ILE A 253 -20.42 2.97 12.49
C ILE A 253 -19.21 2.29 11.88
N LYS A 254 -18.66 1.30 12.58
CA LYS A 254 -17.48 0.57 12.10
C LYS A 254 -17.87 -0.52 11.11
N LEU A 255 -16.92 -0.91 10.27
CA LEU A 255 -17.11 -2.00 9.31
C LEU A 255 -17.39 -3.35 10.01
N GLU A 256 -16.78 -3.56 11.18
CA GLU A 256 -16.99 -4.71 12.07
C GLU A 256 -18.47 -4.82 12.48
N ASP A 257 -19.07 -3.69 12.90
CA ASP A 257 -20.48 -3.61 13.31
C ASP A 257 -21.43 -3.95 12.14
N ILE A 258 -21.07 -3.53 10.92
CA ILE A 258 -21.90 -3.74 9.72
C ILE A 258 -21.80 -5.16 9.20
N SER A 259 -20.59 -5.70 9.13
CA SER A 259 -20.32 -7.03 8.58
C SER A 259 -20.80 -8.16 9.49
N GLY A 260 -21.07 -7.85 10.78
CA GLY A 260 -21.37 -8.85 11.80
C GLY A 260 -20.17 -9.77 12.08
N ARG A 261 -18.98 -9.41 11.61
CA ARG A 261 -17.73 -10.12 11.89
C ARG A 261 -17.05 -9.39 13.03
N GLU A 262 -17.07 -10.02 14.21
CA GLU A 262 -16.49 -9.42 15.42
C GLU A 262 -14.98 -9.17 15.31
N GLU A 263 -14.28 -9.75 14.32
CA GLU A 263 -12.83 -9.65 14.23
C GLU A 263 -12.36 -9.67 12.77
N CYS A 264 -12.30 -8.50 12.12
CA CYS A 264 -11.69 -8.31 10.80
C CYS A 264 -10.20 -8.72 10.75
N ASP A 265 -9.57 -8.93 11.91
CA ASP A 265 -8.17 -9.31 12.06
C ASP A 265 -7.94 -10.83 12.17
N LYS A 266 -8.99 -11.66 12.16
CA LYS A 266 -8.86 -13.13 12.26
C LYS A 266 -9.27 -13.84 10.98
N LEU A 267 -8.42 -14.76 10.54
CA LEU A 267 -8.77 -15.69 9.46
C LEU A 267 -9.85 -16.65 9.93
N GLY A 268 -10.86 -16.87 9.10
CA GLY A 268 -11.87 -17.88 9.36
C GLY A 268 -11.28 -19.31 9.38
N PRO A 269 -12.01 -20.29 9.93
CA PRO A 269 -11.60 -21.69 9.89
C PRO A 269 -11.27 -22.13 8.45
N GLY A 270 -10.08 -22.69 8.26
CA GLY A 270 -9.63 -23.18 6.94
C GLY A 270 -9.12 -22.11 5.96
N GLN A 271 -8.89 -20.87 6.41
CA GLN A 271 -8.31 -19.80 5.58
C GLN A 271 -6.83 -19.52 5.89
N SER A 272 -6.24 -20.30 6.80
CA SER A 272 -4.83 -20.17 7.17
C SER A 272 -3.91 -20.51 5.99
N ASP A 273 -4.30 -21.47 5.15
CA ASP A 273 -3.61 -21.86 3.92
C ASP A 273 -3.29 -20.66 3.03
N GLN A 274 -4.21 -19.69 2.98
CA GLN A 274 -4.02 -18.48 2.19
C GLN A 274 -2.77 -17.72 2.61
N LEU A 275 -2.30 -17.80 3.86
CA LEU A 275 -1.12 -17.07 4.35
C LEU A 275 0.18 -17.52 3.68
N TRP A 276 0.35 -18.83 3.42
CA TRP A 276 1.60 -19.39 2.90
C TRP A 276 1.47 -20.00 1.50
N MET A 277 0.26 -20.38 1.07
CA MET A 277 0.03 -20.85 -0.29
C MET A 277 0.06 -19.68 -1.29
N PRO A 278 0.42 -19.93 -2.56
CA PRO A 278 0.31 -18.93 -3.62
C PRO A 278 -1.10 -18.32 -3.66
N LEU A 279 -1.18 -16.99 -3.79
CA LEU A 279 -2.45 -16.30 -3.86
C LEU A 279 -3.19 -16.69 -5.16
N PRO A 280 -4.47 -17.11 -5.08
CA PRO A 280 -5.28 -17.37 -6.26
C PRO A 280 -5.39 -16.10 -7.12
N PRO A 281 -5.53 -16.19 -8.45
CA PRO A 281 -5.68 -15.01 -9.30
C PRO A 281 -6.83 -14.12 -8.83
N ASP A 282 -7.99 -14.72 -8.60
CA ASP A 282 -9.16 -14.09 -8.02
C ASP A 282 -9.09 -14.14 -6.49
N LEU A 283 -8.82 -13.00 -5.87
CA LEU A 283 -8.76 -12.89 -4.43
C LEU A 283 -10.16 -13.01 -3.81
N PRO A 284 -10.30 -13.78 -2.72
CA PRO A 284 -11.53 -13.79 -1.93
C PRO A 284 -11.75 -12.41 -1.29
N VAL A 285 -12.99 -12.09 -0.91
CA VAL A 285 -13.41 -10.82 -0.26
C VAL A 285 -12.95 -10.75 1.20
N LEU A 286 -11.77 -11.30 1.49
CA LEU A 286 -11.23 -11.28 2.84
C LEU A 286 -10.59 -9.93 3.09
N GLU A 287 -10.75 -9.44 4.32
CA GLU A 287 -9.97 -8.33 4.82
C GLU A 287 -8.49 -8.66 4.62
N LYS A 288 -7.83 -7.94 3.72
CA LYS A 288 -6.46 -8.26 3.30
C LYS A 288 -5.41 -7.89 4.35
N ARG A 289 -5.78 -7.17 5.42
CA ARG A 289 -4.86 -6.60 6.42
C ARG A 289 -3.80 -7.59 6.87
N LEU A 290 -4.21 -8.75 7.40
CA LEU A 290 -3.27 -9.74 7.94
C LEU A 290 -2.35 -10.30 6.84
N GLN A 291 -2.91 -10.66 5.68
CA GLN A 291 -2.15 -11.19 4.56
C GLN A 291 -1.12 -10.17 4.03
N THR A 292 -1.52 -8.90 3.94
CA THR A 292 -0.65 -7.78 3.55
C THR A 292 0.47 -7.59 4.57
N GLN A 293 0.15 -7.60 5.86
CA GLN A 293 1.13 -7.44 6.94
C GLN A 293 2.12 -8.61 6.98
N MET A 294 1.67 -9.85 6.80
CA MET A 294 2.56 -11.02 6.74
C MET A 294 3.46 -10.99 5.50
N ALA A 295 2.91 -10.66 4.33
CA ALA A 295 3.70 -10.53 3.11
C ALA A 295 4.77 -9.43 3.24
N ALA A 296 4.43 -8.30 3.88
CA ALA A 296 5.38 -7.24 4.19
C ALA A 296 6.45 -7.71 5.19
N TRP A 297 6.05 -8.40 6.26
CA TRP A 297 6.94 -8.92 7.29
C TRP A 297 7.99 -9.88 6.72
N GLU A 298 7.57 -10.80 5.85
CA GLU A 298 8.45 -11.75 5.15
C GLU A 298 9.32 -11.08 4.09
N GLY A 299 8.90 -9.92 3.56
CA GLY A 299 9.52 -9.27 2.41
C GLY A 299 9.17 -9.96 1.08
N ASN A 300 7.98 -10.57 0.98
CA ASN A 300 7.52 -11.21 -0.24
C ASN A 300 6.94 -10.17 -1.21
N VAL A 301 7.74 -9.75 -2.20
CA VAL A 301 7.37 -8.69 -3.15
C VAL A 301 6.10 -9.04 -3.94
N ASP A 302 6.04 -10.23 -4.55
CA ASP A 302 4.91 -10.64 -5.39
C ASP A 302 3.60 -10.61 -4.60
N ARG A 303 3.61 -11.29 -3.46
CA ARG A 303 2.46 -11.40 -2.57
C ARG A 303 2.02 -10.04 -2.02
N TYR A 304 2.98 -9.24 -1.54
CA TYR A 304 2.69 -7.92 -0.99
C TYR A 304 2.14 -6.97 -2.07
N SER A 305 2.69 -7.02 -3.28
CA SER A 305 2.25 -6.17 -4.40
C SER A 305 0.80 -6.43 -4.84
N ARG A 306 0.29 -7.64 -4.64
CA ARG A 306 -1.09 -8.03 -4.99
C ARG A 306 -2.11 -7.71 -3.89
N LEU A 307 -1.66 -7.54 -2.65
CA LEU A 307 -2.52 -7.36 -1.47
C LEU A 307 -2.54 -5.92 -0.93
N MET A 308 -1.46 -5.18 -1.17
CA MET A 308 -1.30 -3.79 -0.78
C MET A 308 -2.46 -2.90 -1.25
N HIS A 309 -2.68 -1.80 -0.54
CA HIS A 309 -3.48 -0.71 -1.06
C HIS A 309 -2.64 0.11 -2.07
N PRO A 310 -3.19 0.49 -3.25
CA PRO A 310 -2.40 1.09 -4.32
C PRO A 310 -1.84 2.49 -4.00
N ARG A 311 -2.54 3.26 -3.15
CA ARG A 311 -2.24 4.67 -2.90
C ARG A 311 -1.57 5.00 -1.56
N ARG A 312 -1.64 4.12 -0.56
CA ARG A 312 -1.21 4.38 0.83
C ARG A 312 -1.05 3.10 1.65
N LEU A 313 -0.65 3.22 2.92
CA LEU A 313 -0.65 2.10 3.88
C LEU A 313 -2.02 1.97 4.58
N ARG A 314 -2.45 0.72 4.83
CA ARG A 314 -3.72 0.44 5.51
C ARG A 314 -3.62 0.61 7.02
N THR A 315 -2.49 0.21 7.61
CA THR A 315 -2.30 0.25 9.06
C THR A 315 -0.89 0.70 9.45
N LYS A 316 -0.73 1.21 10.67
CA LYS A 316 0.60 1.43 11.26
C LYS A 316 1.36 0.11 11.47
N ILE A 317 0.65 -1.01 11.62
CA ILE A 317 1.27 -2.34 11.73
C ILE A 317 1.91 -2.73 10.39
N GLU A 318 1.23 -2.51 9.26
CA GLU A 318 1.78 -2.73 7.93
C GLU A 318 3.09 -1.96 7.73
N TYR A 319 3.12 -0.69 8.15
CA TYR A 319 4.33 0.13 8.14
C TYR A 319 5.50 -0.52 8.89
N ASN A 320 5.28 -1.01 10.11
CA ASN A 320 6.32 -1.69 10.88
C ASN A 320 6.77 -3.00 10.22
N CYS A 321 5.83 -3.77 9.66
CA CYS A 321 6.12 -4.98 8.90
C CYS A 321 6.97 -4.68 7.66
N ILE A 322 6.70 -3.59 6.95
CA ILE A 322 7.52 -3.13 5.81
C ILE A 322 8.95 -2.86 6.24
N LEU A 323 9.15 -2.09 7.32
CA LEU A 323 10.50 -1.78 7.81
C LEU A 323 11.26 -3.08 8.10
N ARG A 324 10.65 -4.02 8.84
CA ARG A 324 11.24 -5.33 9.09
C ARG A 324 11.53 -6.08 7.78
N GLY A 325 10.57 -6.14 6.86
CA GLY A 325 10.74 -6.80 5.56
C GLY A 325 11.95 -6.28 4.80
N ILE A 326 12.15 -4.96 4.78
CA ILE A 326 13.29 -4.30 4.14
C ILE A 326 14.61 -4.71 4.80
N TYR A 327 14.66 -4.73 6.14
CA TYR A 327 15.84 -5.18 6.87
C TYR A 327 16.21 -6.63 6.53
N HIS A 328 15.23 -7.49 6.29
CA HIS A 328 15.46 -8.93 6.15
C HIS A 328 15.51 -9.45 4.72
N ASN A 329 14.99 -8.72 3.73
CA ASN A 329 14.89 -9.19 2.35
C ASN A 329 15.40 -8.13 1.36
N THR A 330 16.46 -8.46 0.62
CA THR A 330 17.11 -7.54 -0.33
C THR A 330 16.22 -7.18 -1.52
N SER A 331 15.48 -8.13 -2.08
CA SER A 331 14.57 -7.85 -3.21
C SER A 331 13.44 -6.93 -2.79
N PHE A 332 12.93 -7.09 -1.57
CA PHE A 332 11.92 -6.20 -1.00
C PHE A 332 12.46 -4.80 -0.75
N ALA A 333 13.68 -4.68 -0.21
CA ALA A 333 14.35 -3.39 -0.05
C ALA A 333 14.55 -2.67 -1.40
N ARG A 334 14.98 -3.41 -2.44
CA ARG A 334 15.15 -2.87 -3.80
C ARG A 334 13.84 -2.40 -4.39
N TRP A 335 12.79 -3.20 -4.24
CA TRP A 335 11.46 -2.83 -4.71
C TRP A 335 10.90 -1.60 -3.99
N TRP A 336 11.08 -1.49 -2.67
CA TRP A 336 10.66 -0.29 -1.93
C TRP A 336 11.46 0.96 -2.30
N ALA A 337 12.75 0.83 -2.63
CA ALA A 337 13.53 1.95 -3.17
C ALA A 337 12.90 2.50 -4.45
N TYR A 338 12.50 1.62 -5.37
CA TYR A 338 11.76 1.98 -6.57
C TYR A 338 10.39 2.60 -6.25
N GLN A 339 9.63 2.03 -5.30
CA GLN A 339 8.33 2.60 -4.90
C GLN A 339 8.44 4.02 -4.34
N LEU A 340 9.51 4.36 -3.60
CA LEU A 340 9.73 5.71 -3.08
C LEU A 340 9.98 6.75 -4.20
N GLU A 341 10.35 6.30 -5.39
CA GLU A 341 10.60 7.12 -6.58
C GLU A 341 9.37 7.21 -7.47
N THR A 342 8.70 6.09 -7.74
CA THR A 342 7.58 6.03 -8.70
C THR A 342 6.21 6.22 -8.07
N ASN A 343 6.05 5.95 -6.78
CA ASN A 343 4.79 6.09 -6.05
C ASN A 343 5.03 6.59 -4.62
N PRO A 344 5.53 7.84 -4.46
CA PRO A 344 5.89 8.36 -3.16
C PRO A 344 4.68 8.52 -2.23
N GLY A 345 3.47 8.72 -2.75
CA GLY A 345 2.23 8.82 -1.96
C GLY A 345 1.93 7.56 -1.15
N ARG A 346 2.48 6.42 -1.56
CA ARG A 346 2.25 5.14 -0.89
C ARG A 346 2.71 5.08 0.56
N ALA A 347 3.77 5.80 0.92
CA ALA A 347 4.30 5.78 2.30
C ALA A 347 3.44 6.61 3.28
N ILE A 348 2.29 7.13 2.85
CA ILE A 348 1.34 7.83 3.73
C ILE A 348 0.71 6.83 4.70
N LEU A 349 0.80 7.15 5.99
CA LEU A 349 0.12 6.39 7.05
C LEU A 349 -1.40 6.57 6.98
N PRO A 350 -2.18 5.59 7.47
CA PRO A 350 -3.61 5.77 7.61
C PRO A 350 -3.90 7.02 8.45
N GLY A 351 -4.91 7.76 8.00
CA GLY A 351 -5.39 8.95 8.68
C GLY A 351 -4.64 10.26 8.45
N LYS A 352 -3.55 10.23 7.69
CA LYS A 352 -2.92 11.45 7.18
C LYS A 352 -3.56 11.89 5.86
N LEU A 353 -3.71 13.19 5.66
CA LEU A 353 -4.18 13.75 4.39
C LEU A 353 -3.03 13.76 3.37
N LEU A 354 -3.33 13.58 2.08
CA LEU A 354 -2.32 13.60 1.01
C LEU A 354 -1.39 14.83 1.05
N HIS A 355 -1.92 15.98 1.44
CA HIS A 355 -1.17 17.24 1.50
C HIS A 355 -0.37 17.44 2.79
N GLU A 356 -0.63 16.66 3.85
CA GLU A 356 0.17 16.67 5.09
C GLU A 356 1.57 16.06 4.89
N GLY A 357 1.78 15.39 3.75
CA GLY A 357 3.04 14.79 3.37
C GLY A 357 3.37 13.53 4.19
N ASN A 358 4.44 12.86 3.78
CA ASN A 358 4.94 11.62 4.37
C ASN A 358 6.47 11.60 4.45
N GLU A 359 7.06 12.78 4.62
CA GLU A 359 8.52 12.95 4.61
C GLU A 359 9.20 12.11 5.70
N GLN A 360 8.58 12.04 6.89
CA GLN A 360 9.10 11.24 7.99
C GLN A 360 9.09 9.75 7.66
N GLU A 361 7.97 9.22 7.17
CA GLU A 361 7.82 7.81 6.81
C GLU A 361 8.76 7.44 5.66
N ARG A 362 8.82 8.28 4.62
CA ARG A 362 9.75 8.09 3.49
C ARG A 362 11.19 8.09 3.95
N ARG A 363 11.57 8.98 4.87
CA ARG A 363 12.92 9.03 5.46
C ARG A 363 13.22 7.73 6.21
N GLN A 364 12.31 7.26 7.06
CA GLN A 364 12.52 6.02 7.82
C GLN A 364 12.60 4.78 6.92
N ILE A 365 11.77 4.66 5.89
CA ILE A 365 11.87 3.59 4.88
C ILE A 365 13.22 3.68 4.15
N ARG A 366 13.64 4.89 3.74
CA ARG A 366 14.94 5.12 3.11
C ARG A 366 16.10 4.73 4.03
N THR A 367 16.01 5.06 5.32
CA THR A 367 16.98 4.64 6.34
C THR A 367 17.07 3.12 6.43
N ALA A 368 15.95 2.40 6.43
CA ALA A 368 15.95 0.94 6.44
C ALA A 368 16.56 0.34 5.16
N ILE A 369 16.29 0.94 4.00
CA ILE A 369 16.91 0.53 2.71
C ILE A 369 18.43 0.72 2.78
N ASN A 370 18.89 1.88 3.24
CA ASN A 370 20.30 2.19 3.43
C ASN A 370 20.98 1.20 4.39
N ALA A 371 20.30 0.82 5.48
CA ALA A 371 20.78 -0.22 6.39
C ALA A 371 21.00 -1.54 5.65
N ARG A 372 20.01 -1.98 4.86
CA ARG A 372 20.10 -3.23 4.09
C ARG A 372 21.22 -3.17 3.05
N MET A 373 21.42 -2.04 2.39
CA MET A 373 22.53 -1.85 1.46
C MET A 373 23.88 -2.03 2.16
N ILE A 374 24.09 -1.42 3.33
CA ILE A 374 25.33 -1.60 4.11
C ILE A 374 25.54 -3.07 4.47
N MET A 375 24.50 -3.76 4.96
CA MET A 375 24.56 -5.20 5.28
C MET A 375 24.95 -6.05 4.07
N ASN A 376 24.54 -5.63 2.87
CA ASN A 376 24.92 -6.25 1.60
C ASN A 376 26.30 -5.80 1.09
N ASN A 377 26.99 -4.93 1.82
CA ASN A 377 28.27 -4.31 1.48
C ASN A 377 28.21 -3.29 0.35
N ASP A 378 27.06 -2.65 0.17
CA ASP A 378 26.89 -1.53 -0.73
C ASP A 378 26.74 -0.23 0.09
N ILE A 379 27.70 0.68 -0.10
CA ILE A 379 27.72 2.00 0.55
C ILE A 379 27.56 3.14 -0.47
N SER A 380 27.17 2.82 -1.71
CA SER A 380 27.10 3.79 -2.83
C SER A 380 26.19 4.98 -2.52
N GLY A 381 25.03 4.74 -1.91
CA GLY A 381 24.01 5.75 -1.62
C GLY A 381 24.12 6.47 -0.26
N ILE A 382 25.26 6.39 0.43
CA ILE A 382 25.42 6.97 1.78
C ILE A 382 26.67 7.85 1.87
N ASP A 383 26.51 9.03 2.46
CA ASP A 383 27.55 10.00 2.81
C ASP A 383 27.17 10.75 4.11
N ASP A 384 28.07 11.60 4.62
CA ASP A 384 27.84 12.36 5.86
C ASP A 384 26.69 13.37 5.79
N ASP A 385 26.33 13.84 4.60
CA ASP A 385 25.24 14.80 4.39
C ASP A 385 23.87 14.10 4.23
N SER A 386 23.85 12.77 4.25
CA SER A 386 22.65 11.99 4.05
C SER A 386 21.68 12.12 5.24
N ASP A 387 20.46 12.60 4.99
CA ASP A 387 19.39 12.71 6.02
C ASP A 387 18.87 11.34 6.54
N SER A 388 19.35 10.23 5.99
CA SER A 388 18.81 8.87 6.20
C SER A 388 19.88 7.87 6.66
N LEU A 389 20.72 8.27 7.62
CA LEU A 389 21.75 7.39 8.20
C LEU A 389 21.14 6.31 9.10
N PRO A 390 21.40 5.02 8.85
CA PRO A 390 20.84 3.94 9.64
C PRO A 390 21.55 3.73 10.98
N TRP A 391 20.76 3.35 11.99
CA TRP A 391 21.30 3.00 13.31
C TRP A 391 21.74 1.53 13.39
N VAL A 392 20.88 0.62 12.94
CA VAL A 392 21.14 -0.82 12.94
C VAL A 392 21.67 -1.22 11.56
N ILE A 393 22.93 -1.64 11.48
CA ILE A 393 23.60 -2.00 10.21
C ILE A 393 24.18 -3.42 10.19
N TRP A 394 23.80 -4.26 11.16
CA TRP A 394 24.40 -5.59 11.40
C TRP A 394 23.42 -6.77 11.46
N LEU A 395 22.10 -6.54 11.35
CA LEU A 395 21.07 -7.57 11.51
C LEU A 395 20.03 -7.49 10.38
N PRO A 396 19.68 -8.61 9.71
CA PRO A 396 20.08 -9.99 10.01
C PRO A 396 21.42 -10.43 9.40
N VAL A 397 22.00 -9.64 8.50
CA VAL A 397 23.25 -9.99 7.81
C VAL A 397 24.36 -9.06 8.28
N LYS A 398 25.52 -9.64 8.60
CA LYS A 398 26.70 -8.88 9.03
C LYS A 398 27.40 -8.28 7.80
N PRO A 399 27.66 -6.96 7.76
CA PRO A 399 28.50 -6.36 6.74
C PRO A 399 29.95 -6.81 6.93
N SER A 400 30.72 -6.83 5.84
CA SER A 400 32.14 -7.16 5.87
C SER A 400 32.95 -6.08 6.58
N GLU A 401 34.05 -6.49 7.22
CA GLU A 401 34.95 -5.57 7.91
C GLU A 401 35.50 -4.48 6.97
N ASN A 402 35.83 -4.82 5.72
CA ASN A 402 36.29 -3.86 4.71
C ASN A 402 35.24 -2.79 4.39
N THR A 403 33.97 -3.20 4.24
CA THR A 403 32.86 -2.27 4.03
C THR A 403 32.76 -1.26 5.16
N LEU A 404 32.91 -1.71 6.40
CA LEU A 404 32.84 -0.83 7.56
C LEU A 404 34.02 0.15 7.61
N ILE A 405 35.21 -0.28 7.22
CA ILE A 405 36.38 0.61 7.09
C ILE A 405 36.09 1.70 6.05
N ASP A 406 35.58 1.32 4.89
CA ASP A 406 35.26 2.26 3.82
C ASP A 406 34.06 3.15 4.16
N LEU A 407 33.08 2.63 4.89
CA LEU A 407 31.95 3.39 5.40
C LEU A 407 32.41 4.49 6.36
N VAL A 408 33.34 4.22 7.28
CA VAL A 408 33.87 5.26 8.18
C VAL A 408 34.65 6.32 7.43
N ARG A 409 35.38 5.93 6.37
CA ARG A 409 36.11 6.89 5.51
C ARG A 409 35.16 7.79 4.73
N LYS A 410 34.07 7.22 4.20
CA LYS A 410 33.08 7.93 3.38
C LYS A 410 32.08 8.73 4.22
N CYS A 411 31.70 8.19 5.38
CA CYS A 411 30.68 8.71 6.29
C CYS A 411 31.17 8.65 7.76
N PRO A 412 32.13 9.53 8.15
CA PRO A 412 32.63 9.62 9.52
C PRO A 412 31.57 9.74 10.62
N SER A 413 30.42 10.37 10.33
CA SER A 413 29.30 10.51 11.28
C SER A 413 28.74 9.18 11.77
N MET A 414 28.89 8.10 10.99
CA MET A 414 28.45 6.75 11.36
C MET A 414 29.46 5.97 12.22
N SER A 415 30.55 6.60 12.65
CA SER A 415 31.62 5.94 13.43
C SER A 415 31.11 5.21 14.68
N HIS A 416 30.07 5.74 15.33
CA HIS A 416 29.48 5.12 16.52
C HIS A 416 28.74 3.82 16.19
N GLN A 417 27.92 3.84 15.14
CA GLN A 417 27.18 2.69 14.63
C GLN A 417 28.16 1.61 14.15
N VAL A 418 29.26 2.01 13.50
CA VAL A 418 30.31 1.08 13.08
C VAL A 418 31.03 0.48 14.29
N ALA A 419 31.33 1.26 15.34
CA ALA A 419 31.93 0.72 16.56
C ALA A 419 31.03 -0.34 17.23
N ILE A 420 29.72 -0.07 17.36
CA ILE A 420 28.75 -1.05 17.87
C ILE A 420 28.71 -2.30 16.99
N THR A 421 28.64 -2.12 15.67
CA THR A 421 28.64 -3.22 14.70
C THR A 421 29.90 -4.07 14.81
N SER A 422 31.05 -3.43 15.04
CA SER A 422 32.33 -4.11 15.20
C SER A 422 32.37 -4.97 16.45
N ILE A 423 31.76 -4.52 17.55
CA ILE A 423 31.57 -5.34 18.76
C ILE A 423 30.69 -6.54 18.44
N ILE A 424 29.53 -6.31 17.83
CA ILE A 424 28.53 -7.36 17.56
C ILE A 424 29.03 -8.39 16.54
N CYS A 425 29.85 -7.97 15.58
CA CYS A 425 30.40 -8.83 14.54
C CYS A 425 31.76 -9.44 14.89
N ASP A 426 32.33 -9.11 16.07
CA ASP A 426 33.67 -9.52 16.52
C ASP A 426 34.82 -9.02 15.62
N TYR A 427 34.70 -7.80 15.10
CA TYR A 427 35.72 -7.12 14.30
C TYR A 427 36.64 -6.27 15.19
N LYS A 428 37.56 -6.95 15.85
CA LYS A 428 38.49 -6.33 16.80
C LYS A 428 39.39 -5.27 16.16
N SER A 429 39.84 -5.49 14.92
CA SER A 429 40.83 -4.64 14.27
C SER A 429 40.28 -3.23 14.02
N ILE A 430 39.10 -3.13 13.41
CA ILE A 430 38.43 -1.86 13.14
C ILE A 430 38.00 -1.13 14.42
N PHE A 431 37.51 -1.86 15.43
CA PHE A 431 37.11 -1.24 16.71
C PHE A 431 38.29 -0.54 17.39
N GLN A 432 39.46 -1.18 17.40
CA GLN A 432 40.69 -0.60 17.94
C GLN A 432 41.16 0.61 17.12
N CYS A 433 41.01 0.57 15.79
CA CYS A 433 41.32 1.69 14.90
C CYS A 433 40.42 2.91 15.15
N LEU A 434 39.12 2.69 15.43
CA LEU A 434 38.13 3.76 15.61
C LEU A 434 38.34 4.60 16.88
N LYS A 435 38.92 4.02 17.94
CA LYS A 435 39.09 4.67 19.26
C LYS A 435 37.81 5.44 19.71
N PRO A 436 36.64 4.80 19.73
CA PRO A 436 35.39 5.50 20.04
C PRO A 436 35.43 6.09 21.46
N PRO A 437 34.84 7.28 21.70
CA PRO A 437 34.73 7.84 23.03
C PRO A 437 33.94 6.89 23.94
N LEU A 438 34.43 6.67 25.16
CA LEU A 438 33.79 5.84 26.19
C LEU A 438 32.41 6.43 26.54
N HIS A 439 31.35 5.90 25.95
CA HIS A 439 29.97 6.19 26.31
C HIS A 439 29.49 5.15 27.33
N PRO A 440 28.61 5.45 28.31
CA PRO A 440 28.16 4.49 29.32
C PRO A 440 27.50 3.20 28.79
N ILE A 441 27.09 3.16 27.51
CA ILE A 441 26.55 1.96 26.82
C ILE A 441 27.69 1.09 26.22
N ILE A 442 28.88 1.65 26.05
CA ILE A 442 30.06 1.02 25.45
C ILE A 442 31.15 0.90 26.52
N SER A 443 30.94 0.02 27.51
CA SER A 443 32.05 -0.48 28.32
C SER A 443 32.84 -1.49 27.47
N PRO A 444 34.19 -1.49 27.49
CA PRO A 444 34.98 -2.41 26.68
C PRO A 444 34.65 -3.83 27.12
N PRO A 445 33.99 -4.64 26.27
CA PRO A 445 33.58 -5.95 26.72
C PRO A 445 34.78 -6.90 26.64
N ASN A 446 34.81 -7.85 27.56
CA ASN A 446 35.71 -8.98 27.48
C ASN A 446 35.29 -9.80 26.26
N PHE A 447 36.07 -9.79 25.19
CA PHE A 447 35.77 -10.45 23.91
C PHE A 447 35.57 -11.99 24.02
N HIS A 448 35.80 -12.59 25.20
CA HIS A 448 35.53 -14.00 25.48
C HIS A 448 34.12 -14.31 26.02
N ASP A 449 33.39 -13.33 26.56
CA ASP A 449 32.13 -13.60 27.29
C ASP A 449 30.86 -13.53 26.40
N PHE A 450 30.97 -13.09 25.14
CA PHE A 450 29.78 -12.98 24.26
C PHE A 450 29.25 -14.30 23.70
N LYS A 451 30.00 -15.41 23.84
CA LYS A 451 29.46 -16.75 23.52
C LYS A 451 28.37 -17.20 24.50
N GLN A 452 28.20 -16.51 25.65
CA GLN A 452 27.21 -16.82 26.68
C GLN A 452 26.12 -15.75 26.86
N PHE A 453 25.90 -14.87 25.88
CA PHE A 453 24.69 -14.05 25.91
C PHE A 453 23.48 -14.95 25.62
N ASN A 454 22.88 -15.46 26.69
CA ASN A 454 21.61 -16.16 26.61
C ASN A 454 20.57 -15.15 26.12
N PHE A 455 20.10 -15.32 24.88
CA PHE A 455 19.08 -14.48 24.24
C PHE A 455 17.71 -14.49 24.98
N THR A 456 17.62 -15.17 26.13
CA THR A 456 16.46 -15.23 27.03
C THR A 456 16.59 -14.36 28.29
N ALA A 457 17.68 -13.59 28.46
CA ALA A 457 17.84 -12.73 29.64
C ALA A 457 16.89 -11.50 29.58
N PRO A 458 16.00 -11.28 30.57
CA PRO A 458 14.99 -10.21 30.57
C PRO A 458 15.54 -8.77 30.59
N GLY A 459 16.87 -8.59 30.60
CA GLY A 459 17.53 -7.31 30.84
C GLY A 459 17.97 -6.53 29.60
N LEU A 460 17.94 -7.12 28.40
CA LEU A 460 18.22 -6.37 27.15
C LEU A 460 16.95 -6.02 26.35
N GLN A 461 15.80 -6.44 26.85
CA GLN A 461 14.50 -6.20 26.23
C GLN A 461 13.98 -4.77 26.51
N THR A 462 14.57 -4.07 27.49
CA THR A 462 14.12 -2.75 27.95
C THR A 462 14.59 -1.57 27.12
N ASP A 463 15.65 -1.70 26.30
CA ASP A 463 16.16 -0.62 25.44
C ASP A 463 15.76 -0.76 23.97
N LEU A 464 15.00 -1.82 23.64
CA LEU A 464 14.42 -2.06 22.31
C LEU A 464 12.92 -1.72 22.23
N GLU A 465 12.32 -1.15 23.28
CA GLU A 465 10.96 -0.60 23.17
C GLU A 465 10.95 0.80 22.54
N PRO A 466 10.08 1.06 21.56
CA PRO A 466 9.69 2.42 21.19
C PRO A 466 9.08 3.11 22.40
N ARG A 467 9.45 4.37 22.66
CA ARG A 467 8.98 5.22 23.77
C ARG A 467 7.52 4.96 24.16
N LYS A 468 7.34 4.55 25.42
CA LYS A 468 6.07 4.31 26.13
C LYS A 468 5.09 5.48 26.03
N SER A 469 4.20 5.44 25.04
CA SER A 469 2.80 5.84 25.19
C SER A 469 2.07 5.50 23.90
N LEU A 470 1.63 4.25 23.74
CA LEU A 470 0.53 3.82 22.85
C LEU A 470 0.57 2.29 22.74
N THR A 471 0.11 1.58 23.78
CA THR A 471 -0.46 0.22 23.67
C THR A 471 -0.99 -0.20 25.03
N LYS A 472 -2.26 0.12 25.29
CA LYS A 472 -3.12 -0.82 26.00
C LYS A 472 -4.02 -1.45 24.94
N HIS A 473 -4.41 -2.70 25.20
CA HIS A 473 -5.30 -3.58 24.43
C HIS A 473 -4.58 -4.55 23.46
N SER A 474 -4.04 -5.61 24.08
CA SER A 474 -4.14 -7.05 23.76
C SER A 474 -4.21 -7.55 22.30
N VAL A 475 -3.21 -8.37 21.92
CA VAL A 475 -3.44 -9.80 21.61
C VAL A 475 -2.32 -10.61 22.29
N SER A 476 -2.72 -11.61 23.08
CA SER A 476 -1.83 -12.54 23.79
C SER A 476 -1.25 -13.57 22.81
N TYR A 477 0.08 -13.68 22.79
CA TYR A 477 0.90 -14.54 21.90
C TYR A 477 1.36 -15.83 22.60
N TYR A 478 0.62 -16.32 23.61
CA TYR A 478 1.05 -17.43 24.47
C TYR A 478 0.83 -18.86 23.90
N ASP A 479 0.26 -19.03 22.70
CA ASP A 479 -0.03 -20.36 22.13
C ASP A 479 0.88 -20.78 20.95
N MET A 480 2.06 -20.17 20.79
CA MET A 480 3.12 -20.70 19.91
C MET A 480 4.37 -21.11 20.70
N GLU A 481 4.18 -21.66 21.90
CA GLU A 481 5.20 -22.44 22.59
C GLU A 481 5.47 -23.74 21.82
N LEU A 482 6.45 -23.72 20.92
CA LEU A 482 7.27 -24.92 20.71
C LEU A 482 8.19 -25.03 21.92
N GLY A 483 7.88 -25.99 22.78
CA GLY A 483 8.62 -26.29 24.00
C GLY A 483 10.11 -26.45 23.74
N TYR A 484 10.90 -25.74 24.55
CA TYR A 484 12.34 -25.93 24.69
C TYR A 484 12.66 -27.38 25.10
N GLY A 485 13.50 -28.06 24.33
CA GLY A 485 14.09 -29.35 24.68
C GLY A 485 14.61 -30.08 23.45
N ASP A 486 15.92 -30.31 23.40
CA ASP A 486 16.67 -31.03 22.37
C ASP A 486 16.91 -30.28 21.05
N TYR A 487 17.84 -29.31 21.09
CA TYR A 487 18.68 -29.06 19.93
C TYR A 487 19.59 -30.29 19.72
N PRO A 488 19.64 -30.91 18.53
CA PRO A 488 20.77 -31.75 18.20
C PRO A 488 21.98 -30.82 18.15
N GLY A 489 22.88 -30.99 19.11
CA GLY A 489 24.20 -30.37 19.05
C GLY A 489 24.88 -30.83 17.76
N ALA A 490 24.91 -29.95 16.77
CA ALA A 490 25.73 -30.12 15.59
C ALA A 490 26.84 -29.07 15.69
N ASN A 491 28.07 -29.56 15.81
CA ASN A 491 29.27 -28.78 15.64
C ASN A 491 29.23 -28.07 14.28
N GLU A 492 28.88 -26.78 14.23
CA GLU A 492 29.06 -25.93 13.04
C GLU A 492 30.54 -25.53 12.84
N PHE A 493 31.47 -26.43 13.17
CA PHE A 493 32.89 -26.36 12.83
C PHE A 493 33.33 -27.47 11.88
N GLU A 494 32.39 -28.19 11.27
CA GLU A 494 32.70 -29.12 10.17
C GLU A 494 32.10 -28.62 8.86
N GLU A 495 33.00 -28.15 8.00
CA GLU A 495 32.81 -27.95 6.57
C GLU A 495 32.29 -29.25 5.93
N THR A 496 30.97 -29.38 5.79
CA THR A 496 30.37 -30.45 5.00
C THR A 496 29.61 -29.84 3.81
N PRO A 497 29.98 -30.17 2.56
CA PRO A 497 29.20 -29.78 1.39
C PRO A 497 27.82 -30.43 1.47
N GLY A 498 26.77 -29.65 1.20
CA GLY A 498 25.42 -30.20 1.07
C GLY A 498 25.36 -31.27 -0.03
N THR A 499 24.35 -32.14 0.02
CA THR A 499 24.17 -33.35 -0.82
C THR A 499 24.24 -33.12 -2.34
N TYR A 500 24.22 -31.86 -2.79
CA TYR A 500 24.35 -31.45 -4.20
C TYR A 500 25.67 -30.74 -4.54
N GLY A 501 26.68 -30.77 -3.66
CA GLY A 501 28.00 -30.20 -3.93
C GLY A 501 28.05 -28.67 -4.06
N GLY A 502 26.95 -27.97 -3.78
CA GLY A 502 26.95 -26.51 -3.66
C GLY A 502 27.64 -26.11 -2.35
N GLY A 503 28.72 -25.34 -2.46
CA GLY A 503 29.29 -24.65 -1.29
C GLY A 503 28.26 -23.73 -0.63
N LEU A 504 28.46 -23.40 0.65
CA LEU A 504 27.68 -22.37 1.33
C LEU A 504 27.67 -21.10 0.47
N SER A 505 26.49 -20.69 0.00
CA SER A 505 26.36 -19.41 -0.68
C SER A 505 26.80 -18.32 0.31
N ASN A 506 27.84 -17.54 -0.03
CA ASN A 506 28.18 -16.34 0.73
C ASN A 506 26.97 -15.39 0.68
N ALA A 507 26.15 -15.43 1.73
CA ALA A 507 25.00 -14.56 1.91
C ALA A 507 25.48 -13.11 1.82
N GLY A 508 25.20 -12.45 0.70
CA GLY A 508 25.72 -11.12 0.36
C GLY A 508 26.29 -11.01 -1.06
N MET A 509 26.93 -12.05 -1.62
CA MET A 509 27.46 -11.95 -3.00
C MET A 509 26.35 -11.92 -4.05
N VAL A 510 25.39 -12.86 -3.97
CA VAL A 510 24.24 -12.89 -4.91
C VAL A 510 23.33 -11.68 -4.71
N GLU A 511 23.22 -11.20 -3.47
CA GLU A 511 22.34 -10.08 -3.13
C GLU A 511 22.85 -8.72 -3.62
N ARG A 512 24.17 -8.57 -3.81
CA ARG A 512 24.77 -7.35 -4.40
C ARG A 512 24.30 -7.10 -5.83
N TYR A 513 24.04 -8.14 -6.62
CA TYR A 513 23.53 -7.99 -7.99
C TYR A 513 22.23 -7.19 -8.07
N MET A 514 21.44 -7.15 -6.98
CA MET A 514 20.20 -6.38 -6.94
C MET A 514 20.42 -4.86 -6.96
N TRP A 515 21.61 -4.39 -6.57
CA TRP A 515 21.92 -2.97 -6.40
C TRP A 515 22.94 -2.45 -7.40
N LEU A 516 23.70 -3.34 -8.05
CA LEU A 516 24.67 -2.99 -9.08
C LEU A 516 23.98 -2.43 -10.33
N SER A 517 24.60 -1.42 -10.97
CA SER A 517 24.19 -1.01 -12.31
C SER A 517 24.47 -2.15 -13.30
N THR A 518 23.73 -2.19 -14.41
CA THR A 518 23.89 -3.22 -15.45
C THR A 518 25.33 -3.24 -16.00
N GLU A 519 25.93 -2.07 -16.13
CA GLU A 519 27.33 -1.88 -16.54
C GLU A 519 28.29 -2.41 -15.47
N THR A 520 28.02 -2.16 -14.19
CA THR A 520 28.88 -2.61 -13.09
C THR A 520 28.81 -4.14 -12.90
N ALA A 521 27.62 -4.73 -13.06
CA ALA A 521 27.46 -6.18 -13.04
C ALA A 521 28.17 -6.85 -14.24
N GLN A 522 28.13 -6.22 -15.41
CA GLN A 522 28.85 -6.67 -16.59
C GLN A 522 30.37 -6.57 -16.41
N MET A 523 30.87 -5.46 -15.85
CA MET A 523 32.28 -5.31 -15.52
C MET A 523 32.79 -6.36 -14.53
N LEU A 524 32.00 -6.67 -13.49
CA LEU A 524 32.35 -7.73 -12.52
C LEU A 524 32.38 -9.11 -13.17
N LYS A 525 31.51 -9.37 -14.15
CA LYS A 525 31.54 -10.60 -14.95
C LYS A 525 32.79 -10.68 -15.82
N ASP A 526 33.22 -9.55 -16.38
CA ASP A 526 34.39 -9.47 -17.26
C ASP A 526 35.73 -9.48 -16.48
N GLU A 527 35.74 -9.05 -15.21
CA GLU A 527 36.91 -9.10 -14.32
C GLU A 527 37.07 -10.45 -13.57
N LEU A 528 35.99 -11.19 -13.35
CA LEU A 528 35.99 -12.51 -12.69
C LEU A 528 36.15 -13.65 -13.70
N ASP A 529 37.27 -13.67 -14.42
CA ASP A 529 37.66 -14.75 -15.35
C ASP A 529 38.21 -15.97 -14.58
N ILE A 530 37.46 -16.44 -13.57
CA ILE A 530 37.68 -17.69 -12.85
C ILE A 530 36.46 -18.57 -13.15
N PRO A 531 36.62 -19.79 -13.68
CA PRO A 531 35.49 -20.64 -14.01
C PRO A 531 34.69 -20.93 -12.74
N PHE A 532 33.45 -20.45 -12.69
CA PHE A 532 32.46 -20.86 -11.68
C PHE A 532 32.29 -22.39 -11.77
N PRO A 533 32.69 -23.18 -10.75
CA PRO A 533 32.31 -24.59 -10.72
C PRO A 533 30.83 -24.63 -10.33
N GLY A 534 29.96 -24.72 -11.34
CA GLY A 534 28.51 -24.83 -11.16
C GLY A 534 27.66 -23.94 -12.09
N ALA A 535 28.27 -23.10 -12.93
CA ALA A 535 27.54 -22.30 -13.92
C ALA A 535 27.84 -22.76 -15.36
N GLU A 536 27.63 -24.05 -15.64
CA GLU A 536 27.41 -24.47 -17.03
C GLU A 536 25.97 -24.13 -17.41
N ILE A 537 25.75 -22.89 -17.86
CA ILE A 537 24.59 -22.58 -18.69
C ILE A 537 25.01 -22.92 -20.12
N HIS A 538 24.91 -24.19 -20.49
CA HIS A 538 24.94 -24.57 -21.91
C HIS A 538 23.70 -23.95 -22.57
N PHE A 539 23.91 -22.83 -23.27
CA PHE A 539 22.97 -22.36 -24.27
C PHE A 539 22.93 -23.38 -25.40
N VAL A 540 21.91 -24.24 -25.41
CA VAL A 540 21.64 -25.12 -26.55
C VAL A 540 21.04 -24.27 -27.68
N TYR A 541 21.91 -23.72 -28.51
CA TYR A 541 21.62 -23.44 -29.91
C TYR A 541 22.81 -23.93 -30.72
N GLU A 542 22.70 -25.14 -31.27
CA GLU A 542 23.51 -25.54 -32.41
C GLU A 542 22.59 -25.87 -33.60
N PRO A 543 22.82 -25.26 -34.78
CA PRO A 543 22.32 -25.79 -36.03
C PRO A 543 23.22 -26.94 -36.52
N GLN A 544 22.55 -28.03 -36.92
CA GLN A 544 22.95 -29.09 -37.86
C GLN A 544 24.38 -29.03 -38.43
N ASP A 545 25.26 -29.95 -38.05
CA ASP A 545 25.67 -31.10 -38.88
C ASP A 545 26.88 -31.87 -38.30
N ALA A 546 26.89 -33.19 -38.57
CA ALA A 546 28.01 -34.16 -38.50
C ALA A 546 28.19 -35.08 -37.26
N TYR A 547 27.33 -36.13 -37.17
CA TYR A 547 27.64 -37.59 -37.13
C TYR A 547 28.55 -38.20 -35.97
N PRO A 548 28.62 -39.55 -35.77
CA PRO A 548 27.61 -40.45 -35.14
C PRO A 548 28.21 -41.53 -34.19
N TRP A 549 27.60 -41.83 -33.03
CA TRP A 549 27.59 -43.19 -32.43
C TRP A 549 26.74 -43.21 -31.14
N GLU A 550 25.60 -43.91 -31.18
CA GLU A 550 25.29 -45.14 -30.41
C GLU A 550 25.31 -45.01 -28.88
N SER A 551 24.12 -44.86 -28.28
CA SER A 551 23.43 -45.86 -27.44
C SER A 551 24.04 -46.04 -26.04
N SER A 552 23.31 -45.84 -24.95
CA SER A 552 22.29 -46.80 -24.52
C SER A 552 21.57 -46.29 -23.25
N HIS A 553 20.24 -46.48 -23.23
CA HIS A 553 19.34 -46.69 -22.08
C HIS A 553 19.52 -45.81 -20.82
N ILE A 554 18.51 -45.00 -20.45
CA ILE A 554 17.45 -45.38 -19.49
C ILE A 554 16.20 -44.50 -19.73
N LYS A 555 15.01 -45.14 -19.74
CA LYS A 555 13.70 -44.48 -19.87
C LYS A 555 13.27 -43.80 -18.56
N PRO A 556 12.48 -42.71 -18.58
CA PRO A 556 11.86 -42.14 -17.38
C PRO A 556 10.58 -42.90 -17.00
N MET A 557 10.34 -43.01 -15.69
CA MET A 557 9.10 -43.51 -15.09
C MET A 557 8.18 -42.31 -14.84
N GLU A 558 7.01 -42.31 -15.49
CA GLU A 558 5.86 -41.46 -15.17
C GLU A 558 5.25 -41.90 -13.84
N TRP A 559 4.94 -40.95 -12.95
CA TRP A 559 3.64 -40.75 -12.26
C TRP A 559 3.54 -39.28 -11.84
#